data_AF-A0A1T5JLL0-F1
#
_entry.id   AF-A0A1T5JLL0-F1
#
_cell.length_a   1.000
_cell.length_b   1.000
_cell.length_c   1.000
_cell.angle_alpha   90.00
_cell.angle_beta   90.00
_cell.angle_gamma   90.00
#
_symmetry.space_group_name_H-M   'P 1'
#
loop_
_entity.id
_entity.type
_entity.pdbx_description
1 polymer ?
#
loop_
_entity_poly.entity_id
_entity_poly.type
_entity_poly.pdbx_seq_one_letter_code
_entity_poly.pdbx_strand_id
1 'polypeptide(L)'
;MSVGLLLVSHSSKIAEGVAELAHQMAASVTIVAAGGTDEDGIGTSFEKVQSGLASADSGDGVVVLYDLGSALLTTETAVDFLDDDDVRGRVRVVDAPLVEGAVAAAVAAEMGSGLDDVVAAARTAGGGAETGGGAEAGEGAETGDGAEAAKTGTAADSGSGSGSGADVGTQSVGAGAGAADDGVVERTVVLVNRDGLHARPAADFVKLAGSFDARIDVNGVDAQSLLAIMSLGLVRGAEARIRATGAEARRAVDELSELIETGFGED
;
A
#
# COMPACT_ATOMS: atom_id res chain seq x y z
N MET A 1 8.89 27.68 18.05
CA MET A 1 8.02 27.37 16.91
C MET A 1 8.54 26.07 16.34
N SER A 2 7.64 25.19 15.92
CA SER A 2 7.97 23.89 15.32
C SER A 2 6.87 23.52 14.33
N VAL A 3 7.18 22.59 13.43
CA VAL A 3 6.20 22.05 12.48
C VAL A 3 5.05 21.42 13.26
N GLY A 4 3.82 21.89 13.02
CA GLY A 4 2.62 21.34 13.64
C GLY A 4 2.11 20.10 12.89
N LEU A 5 1.33 19.27 13.59
CA LEU A 5 0.70 18.09 13.00
C LEU A 5 -0.82 18.19 13.07
N LEU A 6 -1.48 17.80 11.98
CA LEU A 6 -2.92 17.58 11.91
C LEU A 6 -3.20 16.12 11.55
N LEU A 7 -3.95 15.43 12.40
CA LEU A 7 -4.30 14.02 12.24
C LEU A 7 -5.76 13.89 11.84
N VAL A 8 -6.00 13.60 10.57
CA VAL A 8 -7.34 13.48 10.00
C VAL A 8 -7.77 12.02 9.98
N SER A 9 -8.98 11.72 10.45
CA SER A 9 -9.50 10.36 10.39
C SER A 9 -11.01 10.34 10.22
N HIS A 10 -11.54 9.23 9.72
CA HIS A 10 -12.96 8.94 9.77
C HIS A 10 -13.48 8.80 11.20
N SER A 11 -12.61 8.53 12.17
CA SER A 11 -12.99 8.33 13.58
C SER A 11 -12.32 9.37 14.48
N SER A 12 -13.11 10.10 15.26
CA SER A 12 -12.61 10.96 16.35
C SER A 12 -11.68 10.20 17.28
N LYS A 13 -12.09 8.99 17.69
CA LYS A 13 -11.30 8.13 18.60
C LYS A 13 -9.93 7.73 18.04
N ILE A 14 -9.82 7.50 16.73
CA ILE A 14 -8.53 7.19 16.10
C ILE A 14 -7.66 8.45 16.08
N ALA A 15 -8.18 9.57 15.56
CA ALA A 15 -7.42 10.82 15.50
C ALA A 15 -6.93 11.27 16.90
N GLU A 16 -7.82 11.21 17.90
CA GLU A 16 -7.51 11.55 19.30
C GLU A 16 -6.50 10.59 19.90
N GLY A 17 -6.68 9.28 19.72
CA GLY A 17 -5.75 8.28 20.26
C GLY A 17 -4.35 8.35 19.65
N VAL A 18 -4.26 8.63 18.34
CA VAL A 18 -2.97 8.84 17.67
C VAL A 18 -2.33 10.14 18.14
N ALA A 19 -3.11 11.22 18.31
CA ALA A 19 -2.61 12.48 18.86
C ALA A 19 -2.06 12.28 20.28
N GLU A 20 -2.80 11.56 21.14
CA GLU A 20 -2.38 11.24 22.50
C GLU A 20 -1.06 10.47 22.51
N LEU A 21 -0.94 9.42 21.67
CA LEU A 21 0.29 8.63 21.54
C LEU A 21 1.47 9.48 21.06
N ALA A 22 1.29 10.27 20.00
CA ALA A 22 2.34 11.12 19.44
C ALA A 22 2.78 12.20 20.44
N HIS A 23 1.85 12.74 21.23
CA HIS A 23 2.15 13.76 22.24
C HIS A 23 3.00 13.21 23.40
N GLN A 24 2.93 11.91 23.71
CA GLN A 24 3.86 11.30 24.68
C GLN A 24 5.32 11.35 24.21
N MET A 25 5.54 11.37 22.90
CA MET A 25 6.88 11.42 22.29
C MET A 25 7.34 12.86 22.01
N ALA A 26 6.40 13.77 21.79
CA ALA A 26 6.63 15.15 21.37
C ALA A 26 5.75 16.13 22.17
N ALA A 27 6.16 16.43 23.40
CA ALA A 27 5.37 17.23 24.32
C ALA A 27 5.31 18.73 23.93
N SER A 28 6.28 19.21 23.15
CA SER A 28 6.34 20.62 22.74
C SER A 28 5.70 20.89 21.37
N VAL A 29 5.43 19.84 20.60
CA VAL A 29 4.82 19.92 19.27
C VAL A 29 3.30 20.08 19.38
N THR A 30 2.75 21.01 18.60
CA THR A 30 1.30 21.16 18.45
C THR A 30 0.77 20.03 17.57
N ILE A 31 -0.04 19.14 18.16
CA ILE A 31 -0.66 18.00 17.48
C ILE A 31 -2.17 18.13 17.63
N VAL A 32 -2.88 18.21 16.50
CA VAL A 32 -4.33 18.46 16.46
C VAL A 32 -5.03 17.25 15.84
N ALA A 33 -6.08 16.78 16.50
CA ALA A 33 -6.95 15.72 16.00
C ALA A 33 -8.16 16.31 15.25
N ALA A 34 -8.41 15.84 14.03
CA ALA A 34 -9.58 16.17 13.22
C ALA A 34 -10.26 14.89 12.73
N GLY A 35 -10.96 14.21 13.65
CA GLY A 35 -11.64 12.96 13.37
C GLY A 35 -13.17 13.06 13.41
N GLY A 36 -13.82 12.30 12.54
CA GLY A 36 -15.28 12.16 12.52
C GLY A 36 -16.03 13.28 11.79
N THR A 37 -17.36 13.14 11.72
CA THR A 37 -18.27 14.18 11.22
C THR A 37 -18.53 15.26 12.26
N ASP A 38 -19.27 16.31 11.92
CA ASP A 38 -19.69 17.38 12.86
C ASP A 38 -20.59 16.87 13.99
N GLU A 39 -21.26 15.73 13.77
CA GLU A 39 -22.09 15.03 14.76
C GLU A 39 -21.31 13.89 15.47
N ASP A 40 -19.98 13.89 15.35
CA ASP A 40 -19.07 12.89 15.94
C ASP A 40 -19.32 11.43 15.48
N GLY A 41 -19.90 11.25 14.29
CA GLY A 41 -20.05 9.97 13.60
C GLY A 41 -18.80 9.59 12.78
N ILE A 42 -18.85 8.41 12.13
CA ILE A 42 -17.80 7.97 11.21
C ILE A 42 -17.88 8.77 9.91
N GLY A 43 -16.79 9.46 9.55
CA GLY A 43 -16.69 10.32 8.37
C GLY A 43 -15.66 11.43 8.57
N THR A 44 -15.53 12.34 7.62
CA THR A 44 -14.58 13.46 7.70
C THR A 44 -15.32 14.79 7.58
N SER A 45 -15.14 15.67 8.56
CA SER A 45 -15.70 17.02 8.55
C SER A 45 -14.73 18.02 7.92
N PHE A 46 -15.24 18.82 6.98
CA PHE A 46 -14.50 19.93 6.41
C PHE A 46 -14.18 21.01 7.46
N GLU A 47 -15.13 21.35 8.33
CA GLU A 47 -14.97 22.38 9.35
C GLU A 47 -13.91 21.99 10.39
N LYS A 48 -13.91 20.72 10.84
CA LYS A 48 -12.88 20.19 11.75
C LYS A 48 -11.50 20.24 11.13
N VAL A 49 -11.37 19.89 9.85
CA VAL A 49 -10.08 19.94 9.14
C VAL A 49 -9.61 21.39 9.00
N GLN A 50 -10.48 22.32 8.58
CA GLN A 50 -10.14 23.74 8.45
C GLN A 50 -9.71 24.36 9.78
N SER A 51 -10.49 24.15 10.85
CA SER A 51 -10.13 24.61 12.20
C SER A 51 -8.84 23.94 12.69
N GLY A 52 -8.63 22.67 12.34
CA GLY A 52 -7.43 21.92 12.70
C GLY A 52 -6.17 22.47 12.04
N LEU A 53 -6.23 22.81 10.75
CA LEU A 53 -5.13 23.45 10.03
C LEU A 53 -4.72 24.77 10.69
N ALA A 54 -5.69 25.63 11.00
CA ALA A 54 -5.44 26.90 11.67
C ALA A 54 -4.87 26.72 13.08
N SER A 55 -5.27 25.66 13.79
CA SER A 55 -4.79 25.39 15.15
C SER A 55 -3.39 24.76 15.17
N ALA A 56 -3.04 23.99 14.13
CA ALA A 56 -1.75 23.34 14.01
C ALA A 56 -0.65 24.29 13.49
N ASP A 57 -1.01 25.34 12.75
CA ASP A 57 -0.03 26.28 12.21
C ASP A 57 0.57 27.17 13.31
N SER A 58 1.86 26.96 13.58
CA SER A 58 2.65 27.79 14.50
C SER A 58 3.64 28.71 13.78
N GLY A 59 3.61 28.75 12.44
CA GLY A 59 4.49 29.56 11.59
C GLY A 59 5.51 28.74 10.80
N ASP A 60 5.91 27.56 11.29
CA ASP A 60 6.92 26.70 10.64
C ASP A 60 6.32 25.63 9.70
N GLY A 61 5.00 25.67 9.50
CA GLY A 61 4.25 24.78 8.61
C GLY A 61 3.50 23.67 9.34
N VAL A 62 2.68 22.93 8.56
CA VAL A 62 1.78 21.90 9.06
C VAL A 62 1.92 20.63 8.22
N VAL A 63 2.16 19.50 8.89
CA VAL A 63 2.09 18.16 8.30
C VAL A 63 0.72 17.56 8.60
N VAL A 64 0.00 17.18 7.56
CA VAL A 64 -1.31 16.54 7.66
C VAL A 64 -1.19 15.07 7.32
N LEU A 65 -1.65 14.21 8.21
CA LEU A 65 -1.73 12.76 8.01
C LEU A 65 -3.20 12.34 8.02
N TYR A 66 -3.53 11.29 7.27
CA TYR A 66 -4.90 10.82 7.12
C TYR A 66 -4.96 9.28 7.10
N ASP A 67 -6.16 8.72 7.28
CA ASP A 67 -6.37 7.27 7.26
C ASP A 67 -6.72 6.71 5.87
N LEU A 68 -7.81 7.18 5.27
CA LEU A 68 -8.41 6.65 4.05
C LEU A 68 -8.63 7.75 3.01
N GLY A 69 -8.78 7.37 1.75
CA GLY A 69 -8.81 8.30 0.61
C GLY A 69 -9.88 9.40 0.66
N SER A 70 -11.04 9.18 1.28
CA SER A 70 -12.04 10.26 1.45
C SER A 70 -11.58 11.36 2.41
N ALA A 71 -10.78 11.02 3.42
CA ALA A 71 -10.20 12.00 4.32
C ALA A 71 -9.15 12.86 3.60
N LEU A 72 -8.40 12.27 2.66
CA LEU A 72 -7.50 13.01 1.77
C LEU A 72 -8.27 14.05 0.94
N LEU A 73 -9.34 13.65 0.25
CA LEU A 73 -10.12 14.57 -0.60
C LEU A 73 -10.69 15.76 0.21
N THR A 74 -11.24 15.50 1.39
CA THR A 74 -11.72 16.58 2.29
C THR A 74 -10.56 17.48 2.73
N THR A 75 -9.39 16.91 3.00
CA THR A 75 -8.19 17.66 3.39
C THR A 75 -7.68 18.55 2.26
N GLU A 76 -7.53 18.02 1.05
CA GLU A 76 -7.10 18.81 -0.12
C GLU A 76 -8.07 19.97 -0.39
N THR A 77 -9.37 19.69 -0.32
CA THR A 77 -10.41 20.74 -0.45
C THR A 77 -10.26 21.79 0.65
N ALA A 78 -10.00 21.41 1.90
CA ALA A 78 -9.81 22.37 3.00
C ALA A 78 -8.55 23.24 2.81
N VAL A 79 -7.46 22.65 2.29
CA VAL A 79 -6.22 23.37 1.97
C VAL A 79 -6.44 24.38 0.83
N ASP A 80 -7.19 24.00 -0.20
CA ASP A 80 -7.53 24.89 -1.31
C ASP A 80 -8.35 26.11 -0.88
N PHE A 81 -9.14 25.97 0.20
CA PHE A 81 -9.98 27.03 0.78
C PHE A 81 -9.27 27.90 1.81
N LEU A 82 -7.98 27.67 2.11
CA LEU A 82 -7.21 28.60 2.94
C LEU A 82 -7.08 29.94 2.22
N ASP A 83 -7.36 31.06 2.89
CA ASP A 83 -7.26 32.40 2.28
C ASP A 83 -5.80 32.91 2.16
N ASP A 84 -4.91 32.41 3.01
CA ASP A 84 -3.53 32.85 3.10
C ASP A 84 -2.61 31.94 2.26
N ASP A 85 -2.07 32.50 1.18
CA ASP A 85 -1.18 31.79 0.24
C ASP A 85 0.13 31.33 0.91
N ASP A 86 0.65 32.08 1.90
CA ASP A 86 1.87 31.73 2.62
C ASP A 86 1.62 30.54 3.55
N VAL A 87 0.47 30.52 4.24
CA VAL A 87 0.05 29.37 5.06
C VAL A 87 -0.19 28.16 4.16
N ARG A 88 -0.94 28.32 3.06
CA ARG A 88 -1.21 27.24 2.10
C ARG A 88 0.09 26.63 1.58
N GLY A 89 1.09 27.46 1.26
CA GLY A 89 2.41 27.04 0.81
C GLY A 89 3.24 26.26 1.84
N ARG A 90 2.86 26.28 3.12
CA ARG A 90 3.51 25.55 4.23
C ARG A 90 2.68 24.38 4.79
N VAL A 91 1.54 24.05 4.19
CA VAL A 91 0.82 22.81 4.49
C VAL A 91 1.34 21.66 3.62
N ARG A 92 1.54 20.49 4.20
CA ARG A 92 1.95 19.26 3.51
C ARG A 92 1.01 18.13 3.88
N VAL A 93 0.18 17.71 2.92
CA VAL A 93 -0.62 16.49 3.07
C VAL A 93 0.25 15.29 2.71
N VAL A 94 0.42 14.37 3.65
CA VAL A 94 1.38 13.28 3.56
C VAL A 94 0.65 11.95 3.52
N ASP A 95 0.87 11.21 2.43
CA ASP A 95 0.51 9.80 2.33
C ASP A 95 1.51 8.96 3.13
N ALA A 96 1.08 8.50 4.30
CA ALA A 96 1.83 7.64 5.21
C ALA A 96 0.86 6.91 6.15
N PRO A 97 1.25 5.75 6.72
CA PRO A 97 0.45 5.09 7.74
C PRO A 97 0.14 6.04 8.90
N LEU A 98 -1.14 6.25 9.22
CA LEU A 98 -1.57 7.32 10.13
C LEU A 98 -0.85 7.25 11.49
N VAL A 99 -0.72 6.05 12.08
CA VAL A 99 -0.15 5.90 13.42
C VAL A 99 1.36 6.07 13.41
N GLU A 100 2.06 5.26 12.60
CA GLU A 100 3.52 5.24 12.53
C GLU A 100 4.07 6.56 11.98
N GLY A 101 3.42 7.10 10.95
CA GLY A 101 3.76 8.38 10.34
C GLY A 101 3.60 9.54 11.31
N ALA A 102 2.53 9.55 12.13
CA ALA A 102 2.31 10.60 13.12
C ALA A 102 3.38 10.60 14.20
N VAL A 103 3.74 9.42 14.71
CA VAL A 103 4.81 9.29 15.71
C VAL A 103 6.16 9.72 15.13
N ALA A 104 6.49 9.30 13.91
CA ALA A 104 7.76 9.67 13.27
C ALA A 104 7.84 11.18 12.99
N ALA A 105 6.78 11.79 12.45
CA ALA A 105 6.72 13.23 12.24
C ALA A 105 6.80 14.00 13.56
N ALA A 106 6.09 13.56 14.60
CA ALA A 106 6.09 14.21 15.90
C ALA A 106 7.50 14.22 16.51
N VAL A 107 8.22 13.10 16.46
CA VAL A 107 9.62 13.01 16.93
C VAL A 107 10.54 13.93 16.13
N ALA A 108 10.41 13.95 14.79
CA ALA A 108 11.22 14.83 13.95
C ALA A 108 10.96 16.32 14.24
N ALA A 109 9.69 16.69 14.43
CA ALA A 109 9.28 18.05 14.78
C ALA A 109 9.75 18.46 16.18
N GLU A 110 9.71 17.56 17.17
CA GLU A 110 10.22 17.78 18.54
C GLU A 110 11.73 18.04 18.54
N MET A 111 12.47 17.38 17.65
CA MET A 111 13.90 17.63 17.43
C MET A 111 14.19 18.96 16.72
N GLY A 112 13.16 19.71 16.30
CA GLY A 112 13.29 20.97 15.59
C GLY A 112 13.64 20.83 14.10
N SER A 113 13.31 19.68 13.50
CA SER A 113 13.56 19.46 12.06
C SER A 113 12.64 20.35 11.21
N GLY A 114 13.11 20.72 10.01
CA GLY A 114 12.33 21.52 9.06
C GLY A 114 11.17 20.74 8.46
N LEU A 115 10.22 21.45 7.84
CA LEU A 115 9.00 20.89 7.26
C LEU A 115 9.26 19.68 6.34
N ASP A 116 10.23 19.79 5.42
CA ASP A 116 10.54 18.72 4.47
C ASP A 116 11.11 17.45 5.15
N ASP A 117 11.92 17.63 6.20
CA ASP A 117 12.47 16.51 6.98
C ASP A 117 11.38 15.81 7.80
N VAL A 118 10.42 16.57 8.35
CA VAL A 118 9.27 16.02 9.07
C VAL A 118 8.37 15.21 8.12
N VAL A 119 8.16 15.70 6.89
CA VAL A 119 7.45 14.95 5.84
C VAL A 119 8.18 13.65 5.49
N ALA A 120 9.51 13.69 5.34
CA ALA A 120 10.31 12.51 5.04
C ALA A 120 10.23 11.46 6.16
N ALA A 121 10.27 11.91 7.42
CA ALA A 121 10.11 11.04 8.59
C ALA A 121 8.74 10.33 8.59
N ALA A 122 7.64 11.05 8.35
CA ALA A 122 6.32 10.45 8.24
C ALA A 122 6.24 9.38 7.14
N ARG A 123 6.69 9.70 5.92
CA ARG A 123 6.60 8.80 4.76
C ARG A 123 7.37 7.49 4.94
N THR A 124 8.52 7.55 5.61
CA THR A 124 9.40 6.38 5.79
C THR A 124 9.01 5.49 6.97
N ALA A 125 8.06 5.91 7.80
CA ALA A 125 7.64 5.19 9.00
C ALA A 125 6.97 3.82 8.71
N GLY A 126 6.40 3.65 7.52
CA GLY A 126 5.68 2.43 7.11
C GLY A 126 6.56 1.22 6.75
N GLY A 127 7.88 1.31 6.89
CA GLY A 127 8.77 0.17 6.62
C GLY A 127 8.75 -0.29 5.17
N GLY A 128 8.74 0.65 4.22
CA GLY A 128 9.11 0.39 2.84
C GLY A 128 10.59 0.67 2.67
N ALA A 129 11.42 -0.37 2.75
CA ALA A 129 12.75 -0.29 2.16
C ALA A 129 12.61 0.13 0.69
N GLU A 130 13.20 1.28 0.34
CA GLU A 130 14.00 1.46 -0.87
C GLU A 130 13.74 0.39 -1.96
N THR A 131 12.79 0.64 -2.84
CA THR A 131 12.98 0.21 -4.23
C THR A 131 13.87 1.28 -4.85
N GLY A 132 15.17 1.04 -4.74
CA GLY A 132 16.23 1.99 -5.01
C GLY A 132 16.17 2.64 -6.39
N GLY A 133 16.66 3.87 -6.45
CA GLY A 133 16.72 4.62 -7.69
C GLY A 133 17.39 5.99 -7.63
N GLY A 134 18.49 6.13 -6.89
CA GLY A 134 19.56 7.09 -7.21
C GLY A 134 19.32 8.56 -6.86
N ALA A 135 19.84 8.97 -5.69
CA ALA A 135 20.34 10.32 -5.52
C ALA A 135 21.61 10.48 -6.38
N GLU A 136 21.56 11.29 -7.43
CA GLU A 136 22.77 11.94 -7.97
C GLU A 136 22.86 13.34 -7.35
N ALA A 137 23.59 13.41 -6.24
CA ALA A 137 24.27 14.63 -5.82
C ALA A 137 25.78 14.34 -5.90
N GLY A 138 26.44 14.97 -6.85
CA GLY A 138 27.87 14.82 -7.07
C GLY A 138 28.43 15.94 -7.95
N GLU A 139 28.50 17.15 -7.42
CA GLU A 139 29.48 18.15 -7.89
C GLU A 139 30.82 17.90 -7.18
N GLY A 140 31.89 17.77 -7.97
CA GLY A 140 33.27 17.64 -7.48
C GLY A 140 34.26 17.48 -8.62
N ALA A 141 34.82 18.61 -9.04
CA ALA A 141 35.75 18.78 -10.15
C ALA A 141 37.14 18.13 -9.98
N GLU A 142 37.69 17.72 -11.12
CA GLU A 142 39.10 17.75 -11.59
C GLU A 142 40.28 17.32 -10.69
N THR A 143 41.01 16.31 -11.17
CA THR A 143 42.47 16.23 -11.44
C THR A 143 42.73 14.74 -11.82
N GLY A 144 43.58 14.31 -12.74
CA GLY A 144 44.57 14.84 -13.66
C GLY A 144 45.33 13.60 -14.20
N ASP A 145 45.55 13.57 -15.52
CA ASP A 145 46.60 12.88 -16.32
C ASP A 145 47.17 11.49 -15.96
N GLY A 146 47.38 10.63 -16.97
CA GLY A 146 48.30 9.48 -16.85
C GLY A 146 48.05 8.24 -17.72
N ALA A 147 48.32 8.35 -19.03
CA ALA A 147 49.02 7.38 -19.90
C ALA A 147 48.82 5.83 -19.82
N GLU A 148 48.26 5.30 -20.91
CA GLU A 148 48.84 4.34 -21.89
C GLU A 148 49.13 2.84 -21.61
N ALA A 149 48.98 2.07 -22.72
CA ALA A 149 49.46 0.72 -23.09
C ALA A 149 48.63 -0.50 -22.58
N ALA A 150 47.82 -1.20 -23.39
CA ALA A 150 48.04 -1.96 -24.64
C ALA A 150 48.56 -3.41 -24.47
N LYS A 151 47.81 -4.33 -25.12
CA LYS A 151 48.21 -5.60 -25.79
C LYS A 151 47.91 -6.98 -25.14
N THR A 152 46.93 -7.66 -25.78
CA THR A 152 46.96 -8.98 -26.46
C THR A 152 47.32 -10.30 -25.76
N GLY A 153 46.56 -11.35 -26.10
CA GLY A 153 46.96 -12.78 -26.13
C GLY A 153 45.92 -13.70 -25.48
N THR A 154 44.97 -14.35 -26.19
CA THR A 154 45.05 -15.51 -27.12
C THR A 154 45.02 -16.91 -26.44
N ALA A 155 44.09 -17.74 -26.96
CA ALA A 155 44.04 -19.21 -27.05
C ALA A 155 43.90 -20.03 -25.74
N ALA A 156 42.80 -20.76 -25.56
CA ALA A 156 42.44 -22.08 -26.14
C ALA A 156 42.97 -23.25 -25.28
N ASP A 157 42.10 -24.23 -24.99
CA ASP A 157 42.28 -25.63 -25.42
C ASP A 157 41.25 -26.59 -24.79
N SER A 158 40.80 -27.54 -25.64
CA SER A 158 40.28 -28.93 -25.50
C SER A 158 39.56 -29.43 -24.23
N GLY A 159 38.72 -30.46 -24.25
CA GLY A 159 38.35 -31.47 -25.27
C GLY A 159 37.16 -32.29 -24.75
N SER A 160 36.24 -32.70 -25.63
CA SER A 160 36.08 -34.07 -26.17
C SER A 160 35.41 -35.09 -25.24
N GLY A 161 34.33 -35.71 -25.72
CA GLY A 161 33.72 -36.90 -25.09
C GLY A 161 32.39 -37.32 -25.69
N SER A 162 32.41 -37.88 -26.90
CA SER A 162 31.28 -38.54 -27.58
C SER A 162 30.96 -39.90 -26.95
N GLY A 163 29.68 -40.29 -26.89
CA GLY A 163 29.24 -41.64 -26.54
C GLY A 163 27.77 -41.88 -26.88
N SER A 164 27.54 -42.60 -27.98
CA SER A 164 26.25 -43.10 -28.48
C SER A 164 26.01 -44.54 -28.01
N GLY A 165 24.74 -44.93 -27.83
CA GLY A 165 24.29 -46.32 -27.65
C GLY A 165 22.99 -46.34 -26.84
N ALA A 166 21.82 -46.49 -27.47
CA ALA A 166 21.19 -47.75 -27.88
C ALA A 166 20.17 -48.26 -26.84
N ASP A 167 19.01 -48.54 -27.41
CA ASP A 167 17.79 -49.20 -26.94
C ASP A 167 17.96 -50.36 -25.94
N VAL A 168 17.10 -50.39 -24.91
CA VAL A 168 16.40 -51.61 -24.47
C VAL A 168 15.05 -51.20 -23.86
N GLY A 169 13.96 -51.71 -24.43
CA GLY A 169 12.63 -51.62 -23.84
C GLY A 169 12.50 -52.55 -22.63
N THR A 170 11.79 -52.09 -21.59
CA THR A 170 11.18 -52.98 -20.60
C THR A 170 9.85 -52.39 -20.18
N GLN A 171 8.77 -53.10 -20.50
CA GLN A 171 7.45 -52.80 -20.00
C GLN A 171 7.41 -53.07 -18.49
N SER A 172 6.86 -52.11 -17.74
CA SER A 172 6.40 -52.34 -16.37
C SER A 172 5.00 -51.73 -16.25
N VAL A 173 4.02 -52.62 -16.14
CA VAL A 173 2.67 -52.35 -15.65
C VAL A 173 2.73 -52.27 -14.12
N GLY A 174 2.22 -51.18 -13.54
CA GLY A 174 2.15 -51.05 -12.08
C GLY A 174 1.71 -49.68 -11.60
N ALA A 175 0.39 -49.53 -11.44
CA ALA A 175 -0.36 -48.65 -10.54
C ALA A 175 0.33 -47.43 -9.89
N GLY A 176 -0.31 -46.26 -10.08
CA GLY A 176 -0.51 -45.30 -8.99
C GLY A 176 0.56 -44.22 -8.83
N ALA A 177 0.59 -43.26 -9.76
CA ALA A 177 1.13 -41.92 -9.49
C ALA A 177 0.44 -40.92 -10.42
N GLY A 178 -0.64 -40.30 -9.95
CA GLY A 178 -1.12 -39.05 -10.52
C GLY A 178 -0.23 -37.94 -9.98
N ALA A 179 0.78 -37.55 -10.76
CA ALA A 179 1.61 -36.39 -10.50
C ALA A 179 0.77 -35.10 -10.53
N ALA A 180 1.22 -34.13 -9.74
CA ALA A 180 0.61 -32.83 -9.46
C ALA A 180 0.07 -32.08 -10.70
N ASP A 181 -1.15 -31.56 -10.58
CA ASP A 181 -1.63 -30.45 -11.40
C ASP A 181 -1.28 -29.16 -10.62
N ASP A 182 -0.05 -28.66 -10.80
CA ASP A 182 0.33 -27.27 -10.44
C ASP A 182 -0.31 -26.28 -11.43
N GLY A 183 -1.58 -26.53 -11.79
CA GLY A 183 -2.34 -25.79 -12.77
C GLY A 183 -2.92 -24.54 -12.15
N VAL A 184 -2.56 -23.38 -12.70
CA VAL A 184 -3.27 -22.13 -12.45
C VAL A 184 -4.71 -22.32 -12.92
N VAL A 185 -5.67 -22.21 -12.01
CA VAL A 185 -7.10 -22.17 -12.35
C VAL A 185 -7.54 -20.72 -12.37
N GLU A 186 -8.28 -20.32 -13.40
CA GLU A 186 -8.74 -18.95 -13.57
C GLU A 186 -10.18 -18.92 -14.08
N ARG A 187 -10.98 -17.97 -13.56
CA ARG A 187 -12.32 -17.67 -14.05
C ARG A 187 -12.58 -16.18 -13.96
N THR A 188 -13.22 -15.63 -14.99
CA THR A 188 -13.73 -14.25 -14.97
C THR A 188 -15.23 -14.27 -14.71
N VAL A 189 -15.68 -13.48 -13.75
CA VAL A 189 -17.09 -13.28 -13.39
C VAL A 189 -17.45 -11.80 -13.40
N VAL A 190 -18.74 -11.50 -13.51
CA VAL A 190 -19.26 -10.12 -13.51
C VAL A 190 -19.95 -9.86 -12.18
N LEU A 191 -19.62 -8.73 -11.53
CA LEU A 191 -20.25 -8.36 -10.27
C LEU A 191 -21.71 -7.96 -10.47
N VAL A 192 -22.61 -8.60 -9.74
CA VAL A 192 -24.06 -8.34 -9.83
C VAL A 192 -24.58 -7.39 -8.75
N ASN A 193 -23.91 -7.31 -7.60
CA ASN A 193 -24.30 -6.47 -6.45
C ASN A 193 -24.40 -5.00 -6.85
N ARG A 194 -25.47 -4.33 -6.39
CA ARG A 194 -25.72 -2.92 -6.68
C ARG A 194 -24.55 -2.03 -6.29
N ASP A 195 -24.00 -2.28 -5.11
CA ASP A 195 -22.96 -1.44 -4.50
C ASP A 195 -21.54 -2.01 -4.72
N GLY A 196 -21.41 -3.07 -5.54
CA GLY A 196 -20.13 -3.72 -5.88
C GLY A 196 -19.52 -4.53 -4.74
N LEU A 197 -18.20 -4.74 -4.77
CA LEU A 197 -17.45 -5.48 -3.75
C LEU A 197 -17.04 -4.57 -2.58
N HIS A 198 -18.03 -3.96 -1.93
CA HIS A 198 -17.84 -3.08 -0.76
C HIS A 198 -17.56 -3.88 0.52
N ALA A 199 -17.42 -3.19 1.66
CA ALA A 199 -16.93 -3.75 2.91
C ALA A 199 -17.59 -5.06 3.37
N ARG A 200 -18.89 -5.26 3.12
CA ARG A 200 -19.63 -6.45 3.57
C ARG A 200 -19.47 -7.65 2.62
N PRO A 201 -19.81 -7.59 1.33
CA PRO A 201 -19.48 -8.62 0.34
C PRO A 201 -17.99 -8.96 0.31
N ALA A 202 -17.12 -7.97 0.42
CA ALA A 202 -15.67 -8.19 0.45
C ALA A 202 -15.24 -8.96 1.70
N ALA A 203 -15.85 -8.75 2.87
CA ALA A 203 -15.56 -9.51 4.07
C ALA A 203 -16.00 -10.98 3.95
N ASP A 204 -17.17 -11.25 3.37
CA ASP A 204 -17.64 -12.61 3.11
C ASP A 204 -16.77 -13.32 2.06
N PHE A 205 -16.37 -12.59 1.01
CA PHE A 205 -15.43 -13.06 -0.01
C PHE A 205 -14.08 -13.47 0.60
N VAL A 206 -13.44 -12.57 1.35
CA VAL A 206 -12.14 -12.79 1.99
C VAL A 206 -12.20 -13.95 2.98
N LYS A 207 -13.30 -14.05 3.75
CA LYS A 207 -13.52 -15.14 4.70
C LYS A 207 -13.59 -16.49 3.99
N LEU A 208 -14.28 -16.57 2.85
CA LEU A 208 -14.34 -17.78 2.03
C LEU A 208 -12.97 -18.08 1.41
N ALA A 209 -12.30 -17.07 0.83
CA ALA A 209 -10.99 -17.23 0.21
C ALA A 209 -9.94 -17.75 1.21
N GLY A 210 -9.94 -17.24 2.44
CA GLY A 210 -9.03 -17.69 3.50
C GLY A 210 -9.32 -19.09 4.07
N SER A 211 -10.38 -19.76 3.61
CA SER A 211 -10.69 -21.13 4.05
C SER A 211 -10.02 -22.21 3.21
N PHE A 212 -9.42 -21.85 2.08
CA PHE A 212 -8.78 -22.78 1.15
C PHE A 212 -7.26 -22.84 1.33
N ASP A 213 -6.68 -24.03 1.15
CA ASP A 213 -5.23 -24.22 0.99
C ASP A 213 -4.82 -23.95 -0.48
N ALA A 214 -4.92 -22.68 -0.87
CA ALA A 214 -4.57 -22.18 -2.19
C ALA A 214 -4.12 -20.72 -2.12
N ARG A 215 -3.17 -20.33 -2.99
CA ARG A 215 -2.89 -18.91 -3.25
C ARG A 215 -3.91 -18.40 -4.24
N ILE A 216 -4.67 -17.37 -3.87
CA ILE A 216 -5.79 -16.84 -4.64
C ILE A 216 -5.58 -15.34 -4.86
N ASP A 217 -5.76 -14.86 -6.09
CA ASP A 217 -5.76 -13.45 -6.44
C ASP A 217 -7.01 -13.05 -7.23
N VAL A 218 -7.41 -11.78 -7.08
CA VAL A 218 -8.47 -11.14 -7.86
C VAL A 218 -7.85 -9.96 -8.60
N ASN A 219 -7.88 -9.98 -9.93
CA ASN A 219 -7.26 -8.93 -10.75
C ASN A 219 -5.79 -8.63 -10.36
N GLY A 220 -5.06 -9.62 -9.83
CA GLY A 220 -3.66 -9.48 -9.41
C GLY A 220 -3.43 -9.02 -7.96
N VAL A 221 -4.47 -8.85 -7.14
CA VAL A 221 -4.33 -8.58 -5.69
C VAL A 221 -4.75 -9.77 -4.85
N ASP A 222 -4.17 -9.91 -3.66
CA ASP A 222 -4.44 -11.02 -2.74
C ASP A 222 -5.92 -11.06 -2.31
N ALA A 223 -6.58 -12.19 -2.58
CA ALA A 223 -7.98 -12.44 -2.24
C ALA A 223 -8.24 -12.56 -0.73
N GLN A 224 -7.20 -12.72 0.08
CA GLN A 224 -7.29 -12.79 1.55
C GLN A 224 -7.13 -11.40 2.20
N SER A 225 -6.82 -10.36 1.43
CA SER A 225 -6.66 -8.99 1.93
C SER A 225 -7.91 -8.16 1.65
N LEU A 226 -8.72 -7.95 2.69
CA LEU A 226 -9.93 -7.13 2.60
C LEU A 226 -9.66 -5.73 2.05
N LEU A 227 -8.59 -5.08 2.52
CA LEU A 227 -8.23 -3.74 2.06
C LEU A 227 -7.78 -3.74 0.58
N ALA A 228 -7.01 -4.75 0.15
CA ALA A 228 -6.58 -4.84 -1.24
C ALA A 228 -7.75 -5.12 -2.19
N ILE A 229 -8.71 -5.93 -1.76
CA ILE A 229 -9.94 -6.19 -2.52
C ILE A 229 -10.81 -4.93 -2.63
N MET A 230 -10.96 -4.18 -1.54
CA MET A 230 -11.73 -2.94 -1.54
C MET A 230 -11.07 -1.85 -2.40
N SER A 231 -9.73 -1.80 -2.48
CA SER A 231 -9.02 -0.80 -3.28
C SER A 231 -9.14 -1.01 -4.80
N LEU A 232 -9.54 -2.20 -5.25
CA LEU A 232 -9.84 -2.47 -6.67
C LEU A 232 -11.04 -1.67 -7.19
N GLY A 233 -11.92 -1.18 -6.30
CA GLY A 233 -13.08 -0.38 -6.68
C GLY A 233 -14.04 -1.12 -7.62
N LEU A 234 -14.17 -2.44 -7.48
CA LEU A 234 -15.04 -3.25 -8.34
C LEU A 234 -16.51 -2.93 -8.10
N VAL A 235 -17.10 -2.17 -9.02
CA VAL A 235 -18.52 -1.78 -9.03
C VAL A 235 -19.38 -2.79 -9.79
N ARG A 236 -20.69 -2.64 -9.73
CA ARG A 236 -21.65 -3.43 -10.52
C ARG A 236 -21.28 -3.46 -12.00
N GLY A 237 -21.25 -4.65 -12.60
CA GLY A 237 -20.90 -4.86 -14.00
C GLY A 237 -19.40 -4.91 -14.28
N ALA A 238 -18.55 -4.66 -13.28
CA ALA A 238 -17.11 -4.87 -13.43
C ALA A 238 -16.77 -6.36 -13.53
N GLU A 239 -15.71 -6.66 -14.28
CA GLU A 239 -15.16 -8.01 -14.37
C GLU A 239 -14.15 -8.26 -13.24
N ALA A 240 -14.36 -9.35 -12.50
CA ALA A 240 -13.42 -9.87 -11.54
C ALA A 240 -12.82 -11.17 -12.09
N ARG A 241 -11.50 -11.15 -12.33
CA ARG A 241 -10.73 -12.32 -12.72
C ARG A 241 -10.13 -12.96 -11.48
N ILE A 242 -10.69 -14.10 -11.09
CA ILE A 242 -10.25 -14.89 -9.95
C ILE A 242 -9.26 -15.92 -10.45
N ARG A 243 -8.09 -15.96 -9.85
CA ARG A 243 -7.02 -16.90 -10.17
C ARG A 243 -6.57 -17.60 -8.90
N ALA A 244 -6.36 -18.91 -8.98
CA ALA A 244 -5.87 -19.70 -7.86
C ALA A 244 -4.81 -20.72 -8.28
N THR A 245 -3.89 -21.02 -7.35
CA THR A 245 -2.87 -22.06 -7.47
C THR A 245 -2.76 -22.82 -6.15
N GLY A 246 -2.42 -24.11 -6.21
CA GLY A 246 -2.34 -24.98 -5.03
C GLY A 246 -3.38 -26.09 -5.03
N ALA A 247 -3.39 -26.88 -3.95
CA ALA A 247 -4.16 -28.13 -3.87
C ALA A 247 -5.67 -27.92 -4.01
N GLU A 248 -6.20 -26.79 -3.54
CA GLU A 248 -7.62 -26.46 -3.62
C GLU A 248 -7.97 -25.43 -4.70
N ALA A 249 -7.06 -25.13 -5.64
CA ALA A 249 -7.23 -24.04 -6.62
C ALA A 249 -8.56 -24.10 -7.40
N ARG A 250 -8.94 -25.28 -7.91
CA ARG A 250 -10.18 -25.44 -8.69
C ARG A 250 -11.42 -25.17 -7.84
N ARG A 251 -11.46 -25.74 -6.63
CA ARG A 251 -12.55 -25.58 -5.69
C ARG A 251 -12.70 -24.12 -5.24
N ALA A 252 -11.57 -23.47 -4.93
CA ALA A 252 -11.54 -22.06 -4.55
C ALA A 252 -12.11 -21.16 -5.66
N VAL A 253 -11.68 -21.34 -6.91
CA VAL A 253 -12.20 -20.56 -8.04
C VAL A 253 -13.69 -20.81 -8.26
N ASP A 254 -14.16 -22.06 -8.17
CA ASP A 254 -15.57 -22.40 -8.35
C ASP A 254 -16.46 -21.73 -7.29
N GLU A 255 -16.16 -21.91 -6.00
CA GLU A 255 -16.98 -21.40 -4.90
C GLU A 255 -16.94 -19.86 -4.81
N LEU A 256 -15.77 -19.22 -5.04
CA LEU A 256 -15.66 -17.76 -5.04
C LEU A 256 -16.38 -17.11 -6.23
N SER A 257 -16.35 -17.77 -7.39
CA SER A 257 -17.09 -17.31 -8.56
C SER A 257 -18.59 -17.39 -8.35
N GLU A 258 -19.06 -18.51 -7.80
CA GLU A 258 -20.48 -18.70 -7.45
C GLU A 258 -20.94 -17.66 -6.42
N LEU A 259 -20.12 -17.34 -5.43
CA LEU A 259 -20.43 -16.32 -4.44
C LEU A 259 -20.64 -14.93 -5.06
N ILE A 260 -19.81 -14.56 -6.05
CA ILE A 260 -19.97 -13.31 -6.80
C ILE A 260 -21.21 -13.34 -7.70
N GLU A 261 -21.45 -14.44 -8.41
CA GLU A 261 -22.58 -14.57 -9.35
C GLU A 261 -23.93 -14.62 -8.63
N THR A 262 -23.97 -15.18 -7.42
CA THR A 262 -25.17 -15.21 -6.55
C THR A 262 -25.38 -13.91 -5.78
N GLY A 263 -24.48 -12.95 -5.93
CA GLY A 263 -24.61 -11.62 -5.36
C GLY A 263 -24.47 -11.57 -3.85
N PHE A 264 -23.73 -12.51 -3.23
CA PHE A 264 -23.52 -12.55 -1.77
C PHE A 264 -24.82 -12.62 -0.93
N GLY A 265 -25.95 -13.01 -1.54
CA GLY A 265 -27.26 -13.00 -0.90
C GLY A 265 -27.85 -11.60 -0.68
N GLU A 266 -27.37 -10.60 -1.42
CA GLU A 266 -27.90 -9.24 -1.45
C GLU A 266 -28.85 -9.02 -2.65
N ASP A 267 -29.83 -8.12 -2.52
CA ASP A 267 -30.82 -7.75 -3.56
C ASP A 267 -30.33 -6.62 -4.50
#